data_AF-A0AAD9R004-F1
#
_entry.id   AF-A0AAD9R004-F1
#
_cell.length_a   1.000
_cell.length_b   1.000
_cell.length_c   1.000
_cell.angle_alpha   90.00
_cell.angle_beta   90.00
_cell.angle_gamma   90.00
#
_symmetry.space_group_name_H-M   'P 1'
#
loop_
_entity.id
_entity.type
_entity.pdbx_description
1 polymer ?
#
loop_
_entity_poly.entity_id
_entity_poly.type
_entity_poly.pdbx_seq_one_letter_code
_entity_poly.pdbx_strand_id
1 'polypeptide(L)'
;MECYFAFFLFAAVLSIQVLNIKASQTNVTIVEGSTTTLQCQLTYSEAINVSIFWLFDGKQIKARPLHKGNDQDIININEIFLSLKLTQATRKQSGIYTCGALSPGLRSAINISVNVTDAEGPELEVKGEAVQNFLKGNTATLRCNAVFPPASFVDTFWTFNGGRIASNERRRKYDKDNPHSSGSTLNLTIYDLRLNDTGIYACNLNTSHGMAQKNFSIFVKPKEDTRSAPVKRDRGTKLLIGLGLFVALLTTVMAIVYLKLRSRRPILRRLPRLCLDNPQTASRASVTFTSVAHE
;
A
#
# COMPACT_ATOMS: atom_id res chain seq x y z
N MET A 1 23.78 76.73 -32.36
CA MET A 1 23.42 75.98 -31.14
C MET A 1 22.46 74.83 -31.41
N GLU A 2 21.55 74.95 -32.38
CA GLU A 2 20.54 73.91 -32.64
C GLU A 2 21.09 72.58 -33.17
N CYS A 3 22.15 72.58 -34.00
CA CYS A 3 22.76 71.32 -34.47
C CYS A 3 23.43 70.51 -33.34
N TYR A 4 24.03 71.18 -32.35
CA TYR A 4 24.58 70.51 -31.17
C TYR A 4 23.47 69.88 -30.35
N PHE A 5 22.35 70.59 -30.15
CA PHE A 5 21.20 70.08 -29.41
C PHE A 5 20.55 68.87 -30.09
N ALA A 6 20.43 68.90 -31.43
CA ALA A 6 19.96 67.77 -32.21
C ALA A 6 20.92 66.57 -32.12
N PHE A 7 22.23 66.77 -32.24
CA PHE A 7 23.21 65.68 -32.12
C PHE A 7 23.22 65.06 -30.72
N PHE A 8 23.10 65.88 -29.66
CA PHE A 8 22.95 65.39 -28.29
C PHE A 8 21.64 64.63 -28.09
N LEU A 9 20.53 65.07 -28.67
CA LEU A 9 19.26 64.34 -28.65
C LEU A 9 19.35 63.03 -29.41
N PHE A 10 19.96 62.98 -30.60
CA PHE A 10 20.15 61.75 -31.36
C PHE A 10 21.10 60.76 -30.65
N ALA A 11 22.20 61.22 -30.07
CA ALA A 11 23.10 60.39 -29.27
C ALA A 11 22.43 59.90 -27.96
N ALA A 12 21.63 60.75 -27.31
CA ALA A 12 20.85 60.37 -26.14
C ALA A 12 19.77 59.34 -26.50
N VAL A 13 19.08 59.48 -27.63
CA VAL A 13 18.07 58.54 -28.11
C VAL A 13 18.70 57.20 -28.50
N LEU A 14 19.89 57.19 -29.11
CA LEU A 14 20.64 55.94 -29.36
C LEU A 14 21.07 55.26 -28.04
N SER A 15 21.50 56.02 -27.03
CA SER A 15 21.93 55.46 -25.74
C SER A 15 20.81 54.80 -24.93
N ILE A 16 19.54 55.14 -25.18
CA ILE A 16 18.37 54.60 -24.45
C ILE A 16 18.06 53.14 -24.85
N GLN A 17 18.57 52.64 -25.98
CA GLN A 17 18.32 51.25 -26.43
C GLN A 17 19.47 50.27 -26.18
N VAL A 18 20.64 50.75 -25.72
CA VAL A 18 21.89 49.96 -25.74
C VAL A 18 22.12 49.15 -24.44
N LEU A 19 21.29 49.35 -23.42
CA LEU A 19 21.27 48.52 -22.21
C LEU A 19 19.84 48.48 -21.65
N ASN A 20 19.03 47.55 -22.12
CA ASN A 20 17.62 47.46 -21.75
C ASN A 20 17.29 46.09 -21.15
N ILE A 21 16.65 46.07 -19.99
CA ILE A 21 16.17 44.85 -19.35
C ILE A 21 14.66 44.84 -19.30
N LYS A 22 14.09 43.72 -19.72
CA LYS A 22 12.66 43.40 -19.58
C LYS A 22 12.51 42.12 -18.77
N ALA A 23 11.59 42.11 -17.82
CA ALA A 23 11.25 40.90 -17.09
C ALA A 23 10.29 40.06 -17.93
N SER A 24 10.52 38.76 -18.01
CA SER A 24 9.55 37.83 -18.61
C SER A 24 8.32 37.66 -17.71
N GLN A 25 8.49 37.84 -16.40
CA GLN A 25 7.43 37.82 -15.40
C GLN A 25 7.66 38.95 -14.38
N THR A 26 6.61 39.68 -13.98
CA THR A 26 6.70 40.75 -12.98
C THR A 26 6.14 40.34 -11.62
N ASN A 27 5.19 39.41 -11.59
CA ASN A 27 4.62 38.82 -10.38
C ASN A 27 4.65 37.30 -10.53
N VAL A 28 5.30 36.61 -9.59
CA VAL A 28 5.46 35.15 -9.62
C VAL A 28 4.98 34.57 -8.29
N THR A 29 4.02 33.67 -8.37
CA THR A 29 3.52 32.92 -7.21
C THR A 29 4.10 31.52 -7.23
N ILE A 30 4.71 31.09 -6.14
CA ILE A 30 5.40 29.80 -6.03
C ILE A 30 4.81 29.04 -4.85
N VAL A 31 4.40 27.79 -5.04
CA VAL A 31 4.02 26.93 -3.92
C VAL A 31 5.29 26.49 -3.19
N GLU A 32 5.31 26.58 -1.86
CA GLU A 32 6.45 26.14 -1.04
C GLU A 32 6.93 24.72 -1.41
N GLY A 33 8.24 24.51 -1.47
CA GLY A 33 8.88 23.27 -1.92
C GLY A 33 9.01 23.14 -3.44
N SER A 34 8.35 24.00 -4.24
CA SER A 34 8.45 23.98 -5.70
C SER A 34 9.76 24.58 -6.20
N THR A 35 10.09 24.25 -7.46
CA THR A 35 11.24 24.83 -8.17
C THR A 35 10.76 25.67 -9.34
N THR A 36 11.25 26.91 -9.43
CA THR A 36 10.93 27.81 -10.55
C THR A 36 12.19 28.53 -11.03
N THR A 37 12.12 29.16 -12.21
CA THR A 37 13.20 29.99 -12.75
C THR A 37 12.65 31.36 -13.09
N LEU A 38 13.20 32.40 -12.48
CA LEU A 38 12.93 33.78 -12.84
C LEU A 38 13.73 34.15 -14.08
N GLN A 39 13.12 34.85 -15.03
CA GLN A 39 13.76 35.20 -16.29
C GLN A 39 13.64 36.69 -16.63
N CYS A 40 14.74 37.25 -17.14
CA CYS A 40 14.80 38.58 -17.71
C CYS A 40 15.50 38.55 -19.06
N GLN A 41 14.99 39.30 -20.03
CA GLN A 41 15.62 39.54 -21.32
C GLN A 41 16.46 40.81 -21.23
N LEU A 42 17.75 40.68 -21.54
CA LEU A 42 18.70 41.78 -21.64
C LEU A 42 19.04 42.01 -23.10
N THR A 43 18.80 43.22 -23.59
CA THR A 43 19.28 43.72 -24.88
C THR A 43 20.47 44.64 -24.61
N TYR A 44 21.63 44.35 -25.22
CA TYR A 44 22.86 45.13 -25.03
C TYR A 44 23.71 45.22 -26.30
N SER A 45 24.60 46.22 -26.41
CA SER A 45 25.57 46.28 -27.49
C SER A 45 26.90 45.61 -27.16
N GLU A 46 27.48 44.92 -28.14
CA GLU A 46 28.82 44.33 -28.01
C GLU A 46 29.94 45.36 -27.87
N ALA A 47 29.71 46.62 -28.24
CA ALA A 47 30.72 47.68 -28.13
C ALA A 47 31.03 48.08 -26.68
N ILE A 48 30.17 47.69 -25.71
CA ILE A 48 30.28 48.13 -24.31
C ILE A 48 30.60 46.98 -23.36
N ASN A 49 31.32 47.32 -22.27
CA ASN A 49 31.50 46.40 -21.15
C ASN A 49 30.19 46.23 -20.40
N VAL A 50 29.70 44.99 -20.26
CA VAL A 50 28.46 44.69 -19.55
C VAL A 50 28.73 43.72 -18.42
N SER A 51 28.22 44.04 -17.24
CA SER A 51 28.11 43.14 -16.10
C SER A 51 26.65 42.96 -15.74
N ILE A 52 26.29 41.80 -15.21
CA ILE A 52 24.92 41.47 -14.83
C ILE A 52 24.87 41.10 -13.35
N PHE A 53 23.71 41.33 -12.74
CA PHE A 53 23.50 41.04 -11.34
C PHE A 53 22.06 40.63 -11.03
N TRP A 54 21.91 39.96 -9.90
CA TRP A 54 20.65 39.66 -9.23
C TRP A 54 20.71 40.18 -7.80
N LEU A 55 19.65 40.85 -7.38
CA LEU A 55 19.41 41.25 -6.00
C LEU A 55 18.19 40.50 -5.45
N PHE A 56 18.19 40.25 -4.15
CA PHE A 56 17.02 39.85 -3.37
C PHE A 56 16.85 40.87 -2.23
N ASP A 57 15.72 41.56 -2.22
CA ASP A 57 15.42 42.67 -1.29
C ASP A 57 16.56 43.68 -1.19
N GLY A 58 17.08 44.09 -2.36
CA GLY A 58 18.18 45.04 -2.49
C GLY A 58 19.57 44.48 -2.20
N LYS A 59 19.69 43.27 -1.65
CA LYS A 59 20.98 42.62 -1.38
C LYS A 59 21.45 41.80 -2.57
N GLN A 60 22.70 41.98 -2.99
CA GLN A 60 23.28 41.22 -4.10
C GLN A 60 23.42 39.73 -3.75
N ILE A 61 22.82 38.88 -4.59
CA ILE A 61 22.90 37.41 -4.48
C ILE A 61 23.76 36.78 -5.57
N LYS A 62 23.87 37.43 -6.74
CA LYS A 62 24.72 36.98 -7.85
C LYS A 62 25.16 38.18 -8.66
N ALA A 63 26.43 38.24 -9.04
CA ALA A 63 26.92 39.21 -10.01
C ALA A 63 28.09 38.61 -10.80
N ARG A 64 28.19 38.97 -12.08
CA ARG A 64 29.31 38.56 -12.93
C ARG A 64 29.48 39.49 -14.14
N PRO A 65 30.70 39.64 -14.66
CA PRO A 65 30.90 40.15 -16.01
C PRO A 65 30.13 39.28 -17.02
N LEU A 66 29.52 39.93 -18.01
CA LEU A 66 28.82 39.26 -19.10
C LEU A 66 29.61 39.37 -20.40
N HIS A 67 29.98 40.61 -20.76
CA HIS A 67 30.62 40.92 -22.03
C HIS A 67 31.69 41.98 -21.83
N LYS A 68 32.81 41.85 -22.55
CA LYS A 68 33.85 42.86 -22.63
C LYS A 68 33.77 43.50 -24.00
N GLY A 69 33.62 44.82 -24.04
CA GLY A 69 33.48 45.60 -25.25
C GLY A 69 34.60 45.29 -26.24
N ASN A 70 34.25 45.09 -27.50
CA ASN A 70 35.21 45.17 -28.60
C ASN A 70 35.38 46.66 -28.93
N ASP A 71 36.61 47.16 -28.94
CA ASP A 71 36.96 48.57 -29.24
C ASP A 71 36.72 48.91 -30.74
N GLN A 72 35.71 48.32 -31.35
CA GLN A 72 35.35 48.44 -32.76
C GLN A 72 34.09 49.31 -32.91
N ASP A 73 34.08 50.23 -33.87
CA ASP A 73 32.96 51.16 -34.15
C ASP A 73 31.67 50.49 -34.67
N ILE A 74 31.56 49.16 -34.60
CA ILE A 74 30.40 48.39 -35.08
C ILE A 74 29.42 48.16 -33.92
N ILE A 75 28.23 48.74 -34.02
CA ILE A 75 27.16 48.57 -33.02
C ILE A 75 26.39 47.27 -33.34
N ASN A 76 26.92 46.14 -32.89
CA ASN A 76 26.14 44.89 -32.84
C ASN A 76 25.27 44.89 -31.58
N ILE A 77 24.00 44.50 -31.71
CA ILE A 77 23.05 44.37 -30.59
C ILE A 77 22.75 42.89 -30.36
N ASN A 78 22.91 42.45 -29.12
CA ASN A 78 22.64 41.09 -28.68
C ASN A 78 21.49 41.05 -27.68
N GLU A 79 20.75 39.95 -27.69
CA GLU A 79 19.70 39.65 -26.72
C GLU A 79 19.99 38.35 -26.00
N ILE A 80 19.91 38.36 -24.67
CA ILE A 80 20.13 37.16 -23.85
C ILE A 80 19.08 37.03 -22.75
N PHE A 81 18.87 35.80 -22.28
CA PHE A 81 18.03 35.53 -21.12
C PHE A 81 18.87 35.31 -19.86
N LEU A 82 18.66 36.17 -18.88
CA LEU A 82 19.19 36.03 -17.53
C LEU A 82 18.24 35.14 -16.74
N SER A 83 18.75 34.04 -16.19
CA SER A 83 17.96 33.07 -15.44
C SER A 83 18.44 32.96 -13.99
N LEU A 84 17.50 33.00 -13.03
CA LEU A 84 17.74 32.68 -11.62
C LEU A 84 16.81 31.55 -11.18
N LYS A 85 17.39 30.38 -10.88
CA LYS A 85 16.65 29.21 -10.43
C LYS A 85 16.46 29.25 -8.93
N LEU A 86 15.20 29.21 -8.48
CA LEU A 86 14.80 29.03 -7.09
C LEU A 86 14.41 27.56 -6.91
N THR A 87 15.25 26.78 -6.22
CA THR A 87 15.01 25.36 -5.95
C THR A 87 14.42 25.17 -4.56
N GLN A 88 13.38 24.36 -4.45
CA GLN A 88 12.70 24.06 -3.17
C GLN A 88 12.40 25.35 -2.39
N ALA A 89 11.63 26.25 -3.03
CA ALA A 89 11.39 27.59 -2.52
C ALA A 89 10.74 27.54 -1.13
N THR A 90 11.20 28.39 -0.23
CA THR A 90 10.67 28.54 1.14
C THR A 90 10.00 29.90 1.31
N ARG A 91 9.11 30.05 2.29
CA ARG A 91 8.45 31.34 2.54
C ARG A 91 9.39 32.53 2.76
N LYS A 92 10.58 32.27 3.30
CA LYS A 92 11.64 33.28 3.52
C LYS A 92 12.23 33.86 2.24
N GLN A 93 11.96 33.23 1.10
CA GLN A 93 12.41 33.68 -0.22
C GLN A 93 11.35 34.53 -0.95
N SER A 94 10.21 34.80 -0.31
CA SER A 94 9.26 35.81 -0.79
C SER A 94 9.87 37.21 -0.64
N GLY A 95 9.69 38.04 -1.66
CA GLY A 95 10.27 39.38 -1.69
C GLY A 95 10.48 39.87 -3.12
N ILE A 96 11.32 40.89 -3.27
CA ILE A 96 11.61 41.54 -4.55
C ILE A 96 12.93 41.03 -5.09
N TYR A 97 12.88 40.38 -6.25
CA TYR A 97 14.05 39.99 -7.01
C TYR A 97 14.32 41.01 -8.10
N THR A 98 15.51 41.59 -8.10
CA THR A 98 15.90 42.57 -9.12
C THR A 98 16.94 41.95 -10.04
N CYS A 99 16.63 41.79 -11.32
CA CYS A 99 17.63 41.48 -12.33
C CYS A 99 18.13 42.79 -12.94
N GLY A 100 19.44 42.90 -13.14
CA GLY A 100 20.01 44.13 -13.64
C GLY A 100 21.30 43.92 -14.44
N ALA A 101 21.64 44.95 -15.19
CA ALA A 101 22.89 45.06 -15.93
C ALA A 101 23.50 46.45 -15.73
N LEU A 102 24.82 46.48 -15.74
CA LEU A 102 25.64 47.68 -15.57
C LEU A 102 26.67 47.74 -16.69
N SER A 103 26.82 48.92 -17.26
CA SER A 103 27.96 49.31 -18.08
C SER A 103 28.49 50.66 -17.58
N PRO A 104 29.69 51.11 -18.02
CA PRO A 104 30.18 52.42 -17.66
C PRO A 104 29.16 53.52 -18.02
N GLY A 105 28.62 54.21 -17.01
CA GLY A 105 27.65 55.28 -17.18
C GLY A 105 26.18 54.86 -17.41
N LEU A 106 25.88 53.56 -17.60
CA LEU A 106 24.50 53.08 -17.77
C LEU A 106 24.13 52.01 -16.73
N ARG A 107 22.86 52.02 -16.34
CA ARG A 107 22.26 51.02 -15.46
C ARG A 107 20.85 50.73 -15.94
N SER A 108 20.55 49.44 -16.08
CA SER A 108 19.19 48.96 -16.35
C SER A 108 18.86 47.87 -15.36
N ALA A 109 17.67 47.92 -14.76
CA ALA A 109 17.23 46.94 -13.78
C ALA A 109 15.71 46.89 -13.74
N ILE A 110 15.16 45.72 -13.44
CA ILE A 110 13.73 45.53 -13.27
C ILE A 110 13.46 44.60 -12.09
N ASN A 111 12.33 44.84 -11.43
CA ASN A 111 11.89 44.09 -10.26
C ASN A 111 10.89 43.00 -10.66
N ILE A 112 11.01 41.86 -9.99
CA ILE A 112 10.11 40.72 -10.04
C ILE A 112 9.63 40.50 -8.61
N SER A 113 8.33 40.68 -8.38
CA SER A 113 7.70 40.36 -7.10
C SER A 113 7.48 38.85 -7.02
N VAL A 114 8.03 38.21 -5.99
CA VAL A 114 7.89 36.78 -5.76
C VAL A 114 7.15 36.55 -4.46
N ASN A 115 6.04 35.82 -4.53
CA ASN A 115 5.26 35.40 -3.38
C ASN A 115 5.29 33.88 -3.26
N VAL A 116 5.87 33.36 -2.18
CA VAL A 116 5.86 31.93 -1.89
C VAL A 116 4.68 31.62 -0.96
N THR A 117 3.69 30.90 -1.47
CA THR A 117 2.46 30.56 -0.75
C THR A 117 2.58 29.23 -0.02
N ASP A 118 1.74 29.07 1.00
CA ASP A 118 1.59 27.79 1.70
C ASP A 118 1.22 26.68 0.72
N ALA A 119 1.73 25.49 0.98
CA ALA A 119 1.39 24.27 0.27
C ALA A 119 0.31 23.52 1.02
N GLU A 120 -0.65 22.95 0.28
CA GLU A 120 -1.63 22.05 0.87
C GLU A 120 -0.96 20.77 1.38
N GLY A 121 -1.53 20.21 2.45
CA GLY A 121 -1.05 18.95 3.02
C GLY A 121 -1.20 17.78 2.05
N PRO A 122 -0.46 16.69 2.25
CA PRO A 122 -0.60 15.51 1.41
C PRO A 122 -1.97 14.85 1.57
N GLU A 123 -2.45 14.21 0.51
CA GLU A 123 -3.65 13.38 0.51
C GLU A 123 -3.35 11.96 0.00
N LEU A 124 -4.11 11.00 0.54
CA LEU A 124 -4.10 9.62 0.10
C LEU A 124 -5.51 9.17 -0.27
N GLU A 125 -5.63 8.58 -1.44
CA GLU A 125 -6.87 7.97 -1.94
C GLU A 125 -6.73 6.44 -1.96
N VAL A 126 -7.68 5.73 -1.36
CA VAL A 126 -7.74 4.26 -1.42
C VAL A 126 -8.27 3.83 -2.78
N LYS A 127 -7.59 2.90 -3.44
CA LYS A 127 -8.10 2.25 -4.66
C LYS A 127 -8.66 0.88 -4.32
N GLY A 128 -9.96 0.70 -4.61
CA GLY A 128 -10.73 -0.50 -4.28
C GLY A 128 -11.45 -0.37 -2.94
N GLU A 129 -11.81 -1.50 -2.34
CA GLU A 129 -12.56 -1.54 -1.09
C GLU A 129 -11.64 -1.36 0.13
N ALA A 130 -12.05 -0.53 1.07
CA ALA A 130 -11.35 -0.36 2.35
C ALA A 130 -11.48 -1.60 3.27
N VAL A 131 -12.50 -2.43 3.06
CA VAL A 131 -12.71 -3.67 3.81
C VAL A 131 -12.74 -4.84 2.84
N GLN A 132 -11.85 -5.81 3.00
CA GLN A 132 -11.70 -6.91 2.04
C GLN A 132 -11.64 -8.27 2.75
N ASN A 133 -12.25 -9.28 2.13
CA ASN A 133 -12.28 -10.65 2.63
C ASN A 133 -11.49 -11.57 1.69
N PHE A 134 -10.63 -12.39 2.24
CA PHE A 134 -9.81 -13.34 1.50
C PHE A 134 -9.90 -14.74 2.09
N LEU A 135 -9.67 -15.75 1.26
CA LEU A 135 -9.44 -17.12 1.74
C LEU A 135 -7.95 -17.32 2.02
N LYS A 136 -7.64 -18.20 2.98
CA LYS A 136 -6.28 -18.64 3.28
C LYS A 136 -5.59 -19.15 2.00
N GLY A 137 -4.36 -18.69 1.77
CA GLY A 137 -3.57 -18.99 0.58
C GLY A 137 -3.78 -18.02 -0.60
N ASN A 138 -4.79 -17.13 -0.54
CA ASN A 138 -4.95 -16.10 -1.57
C ASN A 138 -3.81 -15.07 -1.52
N THR A 139 -3.72 -14.26 -2.57
CA THR A 139 -2.85 -13.08 -2.62
C THR A 139 -3.71 -11.82 -2.56
N ALA A 140 -3.41 -10.90 -1.64
CA ALA A 140 -4.03 -9.58 -1.57
C ALA A 140 -3.12 -8.53 -2.19
N THR A 141 -3.69 -7.52 -2.85
CA THR A 141 -2.96 -6.31 -3.27
C THR A 141 -3.74 -5.08 -2.84
N LEU A 142 -3.12 -4.27 -1.98
CA LEU A 142 -3.64 -3.01 -1.49
C LEU A 142 -3.00 -1.86 -2.26
N ARG A 143 -3.79 -0.85 -2.60
CA ARG A 143 -3.33 0.27 -3.43
C ARG A 143 -3.82 1.61 -2.89
N CYS A 144 -2.91 2.56 -2.76
CA CYS A 144 -3.23 3.96 -2.52
C CYS A 144 -2.63 4.85 -3.61
N ASN A 145 -3.32 5.92 -3.95
CA ASN A 145 -2.78 6.99 -4.78
C ASN A 145 -2.43 8.18 -3.89
N ALA A 146 -1.20 8.68 -4.02
CA ALA A 146 -0.72 9.84 -3.31
C ALA A 146 -0.85 11.11 -4.16
N VAL A 147 -1.47 12.15 -3.59
CA VAL A 147 -1.57 13.48 -4.19
C VAL A 147 -0.96 14.48 -3.22
N PHE A 148 0.04 15.22 -3.67
CA PHE A 148 0.71 16.23 -2.86
C PHE A 148 1.43 17.23 -3.77
N PRO A 149 1.56 18.51 -3.35
CA PRO A 149 2.36 19.49 -4.07
C PRO A 149 3.86 19.17 -3.95
N PRO A 150 4.73 19.77 -4.79
CA PRO A 150 6.17 19.57 -4.69
C PRO A 150 6.70 19.78 -3.26
N ALA A 151 7.42 18.79 -2.75
CA ALA A 151 7.88 18.73 -1.36
C ALA A 151 9.40 18.57 -1.29
N SER A 152 10.03 19.08 -0.23
CA SER A 152 11.49 18.95 -0.04
C SER A 152 11.92 17.52 0.28
N PHE A 153 11.02 16.75 0.89
CA PHE A 153 11.16 15.32 1.12
C PHE A 153 9.81 14.62 0.98
N VAL A 154 9.86 13.33 0.63
CA VAL A 154 8.71 12.44 0.56
C VAL A 154 9.11 11.07 1.13
N ASP A 155 8.44 10.63 2.20
CA ASP A 155 8.52 9.26 2.72
C ASP A 155 7.16 8.57 2.58
N THR A 156 7.20 7.34 2.09
CA THR A 156 6.02 6.52 1.86
C THR A 156 6.23 5.14 2.47
N PHE A 157 5.24 4.65 3.20
CA PHE A 157 5.37 3.37 3.88
C PHE A 157 4.05 2.72 4.24
N TRP A 158 4.09 1.40 4.44
CA TRP A 158 2.97 0.63 4.94
C TRP A 158 3.15 0.27 6.41
N THR A 159 2.04 0.22 7.13
CA THR A 159 1.97 -0.27 8.51
C THR A 159 0.96 -1.41 8.61
N PHE A 160 1.20 -2.37 9.50
CA PHE A 160 0.27 -3.42 9.89
C PHE A 160 0.06 -3.35 11.40
N ASN A 161 -1.19 -3.15 11.83
CA ASN A 161 -1.57 -2.95 13.24
C ASN A 161 -0.68 -1.91 13.95
N GLY A 162 -0.39 -0.81 13.26
CA GLY A 162 0.45 0.29 13.76
C GLY A 162 1.98 0.09 13.61
N GLY A 163 2.45 -1.14 13.39
CA GLY A 163 3.87 -1.42 13.17
C GLY A 163 4.29 -1.22 11.71
N ARG A 164 5.44 -0.58 11.45
CA ARG A 164 5.96 -0.39 10.09
C ARG A 164 6.31 -1.75 9.47
N ILE A 165 5.82 -1.99 8.25
CA ILE A 165 6.15 -3.18 7.48
C ILE A 165 7.54 -3.00 6.86
N ALA A 166 8.44 -3.96 7.08
CA ALA A 166 9.75 -3.95 6.48
C ALA A 166 9.64 -4.22 4.96
N SER A 167 10.38 -3.47 4.15
CA SER A 167 10.31 -3.56 2.68
C SER A 167 10.82 -4.89 2.11
N ASN A 168 11.52 -5.70 2.91
CA ASN A 168 12.16 -6.95 2.54
C ASN A 168 11.49 -8.20 3.15
N GLU A 169 10.27 -8.08 3.66
CA GLU A 169 9.55 -9.24 4.18
C GLU A 169 9.16 -10.17 3.02
N ARG A 170 9.67 -11.41 3.01
CA ARG A 170 9.60 -12.32 1.83
C ARG A 170 8.20 -12.54 1.23
N ARG A 171 7.13 -12.36 2.01
CA ARG A 171 5.73 -12.50 1.54
C ARG A 171 5.07 -11.18 1.16
N ARG A 172 5.73 -10.04 1.36
CA ARG A 172 5.18 -8.70 1.12
C ARG A 172 6.06 -7.96 0.13
N LYS A 173 5.51 -7.64 -1.05
CA LYS A 173 6.21 -6.83 -2.05
C LYS A 173 5.76 -5.38 -1.91
N TYR A 174 6.74 -4.50 -1.70
CA TYR A 174 6.58 -3.05 -1.78
C TYR A 174 6.86 -2.62 -3.21
N ASP A 175 5.87 -2.06 -3.91
CA ASP A 175 6.10 -1.37 -5.18
C ASP A 175 5.87 0.13 -4.98
N LYS A 176 6.85 0.92 -5.41
CA LYS A 176 6.96 2.35 -5.15
C LYS A 176 7.27 2.99 -6.51
N ASP A 177 6.24 3.51 -7.17
CA ASP A 177 6.51 4.39 -8.32
C ASP A 177 7.30 5.61 -7.83
N ASN A 178 8.05 6.24 -8.74
CA ASN A 178 9.05 7.27 -8.43
C ASN A 178 8.60 8.22 -7.30
N PRO A 179 9.19 8.15 -6.08
CA PRO A 179 8.64 8.78 -4.88
C PRO A 179 8.61 10.31 -4.92
N HIS A 180 9.24 10.92 -5.93
CA HIS A 180 9.31 12.36 -6.11
C HIS A 180 8.28 12.92 -7.09
N SER A 181 7.43 12.08 -7.71
CA SER A 181 6.37 12.56 -8.60
C SER A 181 5.04 12.74 -7.86
N SER A 182 4.42 13.91 -8.06
CA SER A 182 3.00 14.14 -7.75
C SER A 182 2.15 13.10 -8.49
N GLY A 183 1.48 12.20 -7.76
CA GLY A 183 0.71 11.08 -8.34
C GLY A 183 1.32 9.69 -8.13
N SER A 184 2.29 9.52 -7.21
CA SER A 184 2.86 8.21 -6.88
C SER A 184 1.78 7.21 -6.45
N THR A 185 1.82 6.00 -7.02
CA THR A 185 0.98 4.88 -6.57
C THR A 185 1.76 4.02 -5.58
N LEU A 186 1.12 3.68 -4.47
CA LEU A 186 1.65 2.80 -3.43
C LEU A 186 0.98 1.44 -3.55
N ASN A 187 1.76 0.38 -3.76
CA ASN A 187 1.23 -0.98 -3.80
C ASN A 187 1.84 -1.83 -2.68
N LEU A 188 0.99 -2.57 -1.97
CA LEU A 188 1.39 -3.63 -1.06
C LEU A 188 0.74 -4.94 -1.51
N THR A 189 1.55 -5.88 -1.99
CA THR A 189 1.08 -7.24 -2.31
C THR A 189 1.47 -8.19 -1.19
N ILE A 190 0.51 -8.96 -0.67
CA ILE A 190 0.69 -9.95 0.40
C ILE A 190 0.38 -11.33 -0.19
N TYR A 191 1.41 -12.17 -0.33
CA TYR A 191 1.31 -13.52 -0.86
C TYR A 191 1.02 -14.55 0.23
N ASP A 192 0.35 -15.64 -0.15
CA ASP A 192 0.03 -16.78 0.73
C ASP A 192 -0.59 -16.31 2.06
N LEU A 193 -1.77 -15.68 1.97
CA LEU A 193 -2.46 -15.10 3.12
C LEU A 193 -2.73 -16.15 4.21
N ARG A 194 -2.38 -15.81 5.44
CA ARG A 194 -2.60 -16.62 6.64
C ARG A 194 -3.65 -15.96 7.52
N LEU A 195 -4.23 -16.74 8.44
CA LEU A 195 -5.23 -16.22 9.37
C LEU A 195 -4.70 -15.04 10.22
N ASN A 196 -3.42 -15.07 10.57
CA ASN A 196 -2.74 -14.01 11.32
C ASN A 196 -2.36 -12.78 10.48
N ASP A 197 -2.55 -12.81 9.16
CA ASP A 197 -2.45 -11.62 8.32
C ASP A 197 -3.74 -10.76 8.39
N THR A 198 -4.79 -11.24 9.09
CA THR A 198 -6.00 -10.46 9.41
C THR A 198 -5.64 -9.27 10.30
N GLY A 199 -6.12 -8.08 9.94
CA GLY A 199 -5.87 -6.87 10.71
C GLY A 199 -5.99 -5.60 9.88
N ILE A 200 -5.44 -4.51 10.41
CA ILE A 200 -5.49 -3.18 9.82
C ILE A 200 -4.16 -2.89 9.15
N TYR A 201 -4.20 -2.74 7.82
CA TYR A 201 -3.08 -2.25 7.03
C TYR A 201 -3.30 -0.77 6.76
N ALA A 202 -2.24 0.03 6.74
CA ALA A 202 -2.35 1.43 6.35
C ALA A 202 -1.25 1.86 5.41
N CYS A 203 -1.60 2.62 4.38
CA CYS A 203 -0.64 3.36 3.58
C CYS A 203 -0.42 4.72 4.25
N ASN A 204 0.85 5.11 4.36
CA ASN A 204 1.27 6.33 5.02
C ASN A 204 2.11 7.16 4.05
N LEU A 205 1.89 8.46 4.07
CA LEU A 205 2.59 9.45 3.26
C LEU A 205 3.01 10.59 4.17
N ASN A 206 4.31 10.87 4.23
CA ASN A 206 4.89 11.94 5.00
C ASN A 206 5.70 12.84 4.09
N THR A 207 5.36 14.13 4.03
CA THR A 207 6.02 15.12 3.20
C THR A 207 6.44 16.33 4.04
N SER A 208 7.17 17.27 3.45
CA SER A 208 7.49 18.55 4.10
C SER A 208 6.26 19.38 4.48
N HIS A 209 5.09 19.02 3.93
CA HIS A 209 3.83 19.75 4.10
C HIS A 209 2.84 19.04 5.03
N GLY A 210 3.23 17.88 5.61
CA GLY A 210 2.43 17.15 6.59
C GLY A 210 2.40 15.65 6.39
N MET A 211 1.44 14.98 7.03
CA MET A 211 1.29 13.53 6.99
C MET A 211 -0.15 13.13 6.65
N ALA A 212 -0.30 12.09 5.83
CA ALA A 212 -1.57 11.46 5.50
C ALA A 212 -1.49 9.95 5.73
N GLN A 213 -2.64 9.36 6.10
CA GLN A 213 -2.78 7.92 6.31
C GLN A 213 -4.17 7.46 5.82
N LYS A 214 -4.22 6.27 5.19
CA LYS A 214 -5.48 5.56 4.92
C LYS A 214 -5.37 4.09 5.26
N ASN A 215 -6.47 3.54 5.77
CA ASN A 215 -6.53 2.19 6.33
C ASN A 215 -7.30 1.22 5.43
N PHE A 216 -6.90 -0.05 5.48
CA PHE A 216 -7.57 -1.21 4.93
C PHE A 216 -7.79 -2.24 6.04
N SER A 217 -9.00 -2.77 6.14
CA SER A 217 -9.32 -3.89 7.03
C SER A 217 -9.36 -5.18 6.24
N ILE A 218 -8.46 -6.11 6.56
CA ILE A 218 -8.32 -7.39 5.86
C ILE A 218 -8.78 -8.52 6.77
N PHE A 219 -9.68 -9.36 6.27
CA PHE A 219 -10.17 -10.55 6.95
C PHE A 219 -9.83 -11.81 6.16
N VAL A 220 -9.04 -12.70 6.75
CA VAL A 220 -8.65 -13.98 6.12
C VAL A 220 -9.45 -15.13 6.74
N LYS A 221 -10.22 -15.84 5.91
CA LYS A 221 -11.03 -16.99 6.32
C LYS A 221 -10.34 -18.32 5.94
N PRO A 222 -10.57 -19.41 6.69
CA PRO A 222 -10.13 -20.74 6.28
C PRO A 222 -10.73 -21.10 4.91
N LYS A 223 -9.99 -21.88 4.12
CA LYS A 223 -10.57 -22.54 2.95
C LYS A 223 -11.42 -23.70 3.47
N GLU A 224 -12.71 -23.76 3.12
CA GLU A 224 -13.52 -24.91 3.49
C GLU A 224 -12.93 -26.17 2.84
N ASP A 225 -12.58 -27.16 3.65
CA ASP A 225 -12.14 -28.46 3.16
C ASP A 225 -13.36 -29.19 2.60
N THR A 226 -13.39 -29.36 1.28
CA THR A 226 -14.39 -30.18 0.57
C THR A 226 -14.31 -31.68 0.92
N ARG A 227 -13.54 -32.07 1.93
CA ARG A 227 -13.41 -33.46 2.41
C ARG A 227 -14.45 -33.86 3.45
N SER A 228 -15.21 -32.93 4.01
CA SER A 228 -16.34 -33.23 4.90
C SER A 228 -17.68 -32.99 4.19
N ALA A 229 -17.92 -33.67 3.07
CA ALA A 229 -19.29 -33.96 2.69
C ALA A 229 -19.95 -34.70 3.88
N PRO A 230 -21.19 -34.38 4.26
CA PRO A 230 -21.84 -35.08 5.35
C PRO A 230 -21.94 -36.55 4.96
N VAL A 231 -21.27 -37.44 5.72
CA VAL A 231 -21.49 -38.88 5.64
C VAL A 231 -23.00 -39.10 5.77
N LYS A 232 -23.66 -39.51 4.67
CA LYS A 232 -25.06 -39.91 4.70
C LYS A 232 -25.17 -41.01 5.75
N ARG A 233 -25.73 -40.68 6.91
CA ARG A 233 -26.01 -41.62 7.99
C ARG A 233 -27.00 -42.65 7.44
N ASP A 234 -26.49 -43.84 7.16
CA ASP A 234 -27.23 -44.91 6.50
C ASP A 234 -28.49 -45.27 7.30
N ARG A 235 -29.67 -45.08 6.69
CA ARG A 235 -30.97 -45.42 7.29
C ARG A 235 -31.21 -46.92 7.37
N GLY A 236 -30.36 -47.75 6.73
CA GLY A 236 -30.50 -49.21 6.72
C GLY A 236 -30.39 -49.88 8.11
N THR A 237 -29.65 -49.27 9.04
CA THR A 237 -29.36 -49.91 10.35
C THR A 237 -30.57 -49.94 11.29
N LYS A 238 -31.56 -49.05 11.13
CA LYS A 238 -32.77 -49.02 11.99
C LYS A 238 -33.80 -50.09 11.62
N LEU A 239 -33.87 -50.51 10.36
CA LEU A 239 -34.84 -51.53 9.92
C LEU A 239 -34.46 -52.92 10.44
N LEU A 240 -33.18 -53.27 10.43
CA LEU A 240 -32.68 -54.57 10.90
C LEU A 240 -32.89 -54.77 12.41
N ILE A 241 -32.66 -53.72 13.21
CA ILE A 241 -32.90 -53.76 14.66
C ILE A 241 -34.41 -53.89 14.95
N GLY A 242 -35.26 -53.20 14.18
CA GLY A 242 -36.71 -53.34 14.27
C GLY A 242 -37.20 -54.73 13.91
N LEU A 243 -36.66 -55.34 12.85
CA LEU A 243 -37.02 -56.70 12.44
C LEU A 243 -36.62 -57.74 13.50
N GLY A 244 -35.42 -57.60 14.09
CA GLY A 244 -34.94 -58.49 15.14
C GLY A 244 -35.80 -58.44 16.41
N LEU A 245 -36.20 -57.24 16.85
CA LEU A 245 -37.09 -57.06 18.00
C LEU A 245 -38.48 -57.64 17.74
N PHE A 246 -39.03 -57.49 16.53
CA PHE A 246 -40.32 -58.04 16.16
C PHE A 246 -40.32 -59.58 16.14
N VAL A 247 -39.27 -60.19 15.58
CA VAL A 247 -39.12 -61.65 15.58
C VAL A 247 -38.98 -62.20 17.01
N ALA A 248 -38.21 -61.52 17.88
CA ALA A 248 -38.08 -61.91 19.29
C ALA A 248 -39.42 -61.80 20.07
N LEU A 249 -40.23 -60.78 19.78
CA LEU A 249 -41.56 -60.63 20.35
C LEU A 249 -42.51 -61.74 19.88
N LEU A 250 -42.46 -62.11 18.60
CA LEU A 250 -43.28 -63.20 18.07
C LEU A 250 -42.90 -64.56 18.68
N THR A 251 -41.60 -64.86 18.80
CA THR A 251 -41.15 -66.14 19.38
C THR A 251 -41.51 -66.24 20.86
N THR A 252 -41.38 -65.16 21.62
CA THR A 252 -41.77 -65.12 23.04
C THR A 252 -43.28 -65.28 23.23
N VAL A 253 -44.10 -64.60 22.44
CA VAL A 253 -45.57 -64.76 22.48
C VAL A 253 -45.96 -66.20 22.13
N MET A 254 -45.37 -66.78 21.08
CA MET A 254 -45.63 -68.16 20.69
C MET A 254 -45.21 -69.16 21.78
N ALA A 255 -44.08 -68.93 22.46
CA ALA A 255 -43.65 -69.75 23.59
C ALA A 255 -44.62 -69.66 24.77
N ILE A 256 -45.13 -68.46 25.09
CA ILE A 256 -46.13 -68.26 26.14
C ILE A 256 -47.44 -68.96 25.79
N VAL A 257 -47.91 -68.87 24.54
CA VAL A 257 -49.10 -69.56 24.05
C VAL A 257 -48.91 -71.08 24.13
N TYR A 258 -47.75 -71.59 23.70
CA TYR A 258 -47.40 -73.01 23.77
C TYR A 258 -47.41 -73.52 25.21
N LEU A 259 -46.79 -72.79 26.15
CA LEU A 259 -46.80 -73.14 27.57
C LEU A 259 -48.22 -73.13 28.15
N LYS A 260 -49.05 -72.16 27.74
CA LYS A 260 -50.45 -72.05 28.19
C LYS A 260 -51.34 -73.15 27.60
N LEU A 261 -51.05 -73.61 26.39
CA LEU A 261 -51.70 -74.77 25.76
C LEU A 261 -51.25 -76.09 26.40
N ARG A 262 -49.97 -76.24 26.73
CA ARG A 262 -49.42 -77.40 27.45
C ARG A 262 -50.00 -77.52 28.86
N SER A 263 -50.17 -76.40 29.55
CA SER A 263 -50.79 -76.33 30.89
C SER A 263 -52.28 -76.72 30.90
N ARG A 264 -52.97 -76.73 29.75
CA ARG A 264 -54.40 -77.05 29.66
C ARG A 264 -54.70 -78.52 29.32
N ARG A 265 -53.70 -79.40 29.21
CA ARG A 265 -53.96 -80.84 29.06
C ARG A 265 -54.22 -81.50 30.43
N PRO A 266 -55.41 -82.07 30.67
CA PRO A 266 -55.68 -82.82 31.90
C PRO A 266 -54.98 -84.19 31.88
N ILE A 267 -54.37 -84.54 33.01
CA ILE A 267 -53.68 -85.80 33.28
C ILE A 267 -54.74 -86.91 33.48
N LEU A 268 -54.72 -87.95 32.66
CA LEU A 268 -55.53 -89.16 32.85
C LEU A 268 -54.62 -90.36 33.19
N ARG A 269 -54.88 -90.95 34.36
CA ARG A 269 -54.18 -92.08 35.00
C ARG A 269 -54.38 -93.42 34.26
N ARG A 270 -53.35 -94.28 34.22
CA ARG A 270 -53.37 -95.68 34.73
C ARG A 270 -51.97 -96.36 34.68
N LEU A 271 -51.67 -97.09 35.77
CA LEU A 271 -50.56 -98.02 36.10
C LEU A 271 -50.61 -99.35 35.29
N PRO A 272 -49.78 -100.42 35.53
CA PRO A 272 -48.33 -100.57 35.88
C PRO A 272 -47.60 -101.71 35.11
N ARG A 273 -46.27 -101.87 35.29
CA ARG A 273 -45.43 -103.12 35.44
C ARG A 273 -43.94 -102.77 35.25
N LEU A 274 -43.07 -102.87 36.26
CA LEU A 274 -42.32 -104.02 36.81
C LEU A 274 -41.17 -104.59 35.93
N CYS A 275 -39.96 -104.43 36.48
CA CYS A 275 -38.74 -105.27 36.47
C CYS A 275 -37.93 -105.49 35.19
N LEU A 276 -36.64 -105.08 35.21
CA LEU A 276 -35.45 -105.89 35.53
C LEU A 276 -34.26 -104.90 35.65
N ASP A 277 -33.65 -104.72 36.83
CA ASP A 277 -32.49 -105.47 37.35
C ASP A 277 -31.29 -105.50 36.38
N ASN A 278 -30.04 -105.21 36.71
CA ASN A 278 -29.32 -104.88 37.95
C ASN A 278 -27.85 -104.53 37.48
N PRO A 279 -26.75 -104.56 38.27
CA PRO A 279 -26.08 -103.33 38.67
C PRO A 279 -24.53 -103.40 38.63
N GLN A 280 -23.90 -102.44 39.32
CA GLN A 280 -22.60 -102.52 40.01
C GLN A 280 -21.34 -102.56 39.11
N THR A 281 -20.21 -101.91 39.44
CA THR A 281 -19.67 -101.51 40.74
C THR A 281 -18.45 -100.60 40.56
N ALA A 282 -18.14 -99.85 41.63
CA ALA A 282 -16.79 -99.51 42.14
C ALA A 282 -15.93 -98.51 41.33
N SER A 283 -15.69 -97.31 41.87
CA SER A 283 -14.58 -96.94 42.78
C SER A 283 -13.27 -96.68 42.02
N ARG A 284 -12.93 -95.42 41.72
CA ARG A 284 -12.19 -94.46 42.58
C ARG A 284 -10.70 -94.82 42.77
N ALA A 285 -9.85 -94.10 42.04
CA ALA A 285 -8.51 -93.59 42.40
C ALA A 285 -8.05 -92.72 41.19
N SER A 286 -7.80 -91.40 41.20
CA SER A 286 -6.93 -90.52 42.01
C SER A 286 -5.52 -91.11 42.11
N VAL A 287 -4.40 -90.51 41.67
CA VAL A 287 -3.90 -89.14 41.84
C VAL A 287 -2.65 -88.93 40.95
N THR A 288 -2.32 -87.67 40.64
CA THR A 288 -0.99 -87.04 40.34
C THR A 288 -0.22 -87.41 39.07
N PHE A 289 0.02 -86.46 38.14
CA PHE A 289 1.02 -85.35 38.10
C PHE A 289 2.46 -85.81 37.79
N THR A 290 2.98 -85.35 36.65
CA THR A 290 4.25 -84.61 36.38
C THR A 290 4.46 -84.66 34.86
N SER A 291 4.35 -83.56 34.13
CA SER A 291 5.39 -82.53 33.90
C SER A 291 6.61 -83.01 33.08
N VAL A 292 6.99 -82.16 32.13
CA VAL A 292 8.30 -82.00 31.45
C VAL A 292 8.40 -82.49 29.99
N ALA A 293 8.16 -81.53 29.08
CA ALA A 293 9.05 -80.93 28.08
C ALA A 293 9.73 -81.73 26.94
N HIS A 294 9.98 -80.92 25.89
CA HIS A 294 10.72 -81.11 24.63
C HIS A 294 9.95 -81.87 23.54
N GLU A 295 9.75 -81.28 22.35
CA GLU A 295 10.71 -80.50 21.54
C GLU A 295 10.07 -79.27 20.87
#